data_AF-A0A933D9J2-F1
#
_entry.id   AF-A0A933D9J2-F1
#
_cell.length_a   1.000
_cell.length_b   1.000
_cell.length_c   1.000
_cell.angle_alpha   90.00
_cell.angle_beta   90.00
_cell.angle_gamma   90.00
#
_symmetry.space_group_name_H-M   'P 1'
#
loop_
_entity.id
_entity.type
_entity.pdbx_description
1 polymer ?
#
loop_
_entity_poly.entity_id
_entity_poly.type
_entity_poly.pdbx_seq_one_letter_code
_entity_poly.pdbx_strand_id
1 'polypeptide(L)'
;MGRRKESVARVRLYISNKNKPIVVNGRKMAPGDIIINNQPFEKILSREIERKKSLLPLEITDSLQRFAISTLVRGGGAVGQIEAIQHGIARALLLVDPDAYKTILRQHNLVTRDYRVKERRKVGTGGKARRKKQSPKR
;
A
#
# COMPACT_ATOMS: atom_id res chain seq x y z
N MET A 1 -6.13 -7.51 0.63
CA MET A 1 -6.57 -6.16 0.23
C MET A 1 -6.09 -5.14 1.26
N GLY A 2 -5.56 -4.00 0.81
CA GLY A 2 -5.12 -2.89 1.66
C GLY A 2 -6.02 -1.66 1.52
N ARG A 3 -6.15 -0.86 2.57
CA ARG A 3 -6.99 0.35 2.59
C ARG A 3 -6.32 1.46 3.39
N ARG A 4 -6.29 2.67 2.85
CA ARG A 4 -5.80 3.88 3.53
C ARG A 4 -6.66 5.07 3.16
N LYS A 5 -7.25 5.74 4.16
CA LYS A 5 -8.26 6.79 3.93
C LYS A 5 -9.33 6.26 2.97
N GLU A 6 -9.44 6.87 1.79
CA GLU A 6 -10.37 6.48 0.71
C GLU A 6 -9.73 5.53 -0.33
N SER A 7 -8.41 5.35 -0.31
CA SER A 7 -7.69 4.51 -1.26
C SER A 7 -7.85 3.03 -0.91
N VAL A 8 -8.16 2.22 -1.93
CA VAL A 8 -8.30 0.77 -1.83
C VAL A 8 -7.34 0.10 -2.81
N ALA A 9 -6.54 -0.85 -2.31
CA ALA A 9 -5.59 -1.64 -3.07
C ALA A 9 -5.95 -3.13 -3.03
N ARG A 10 -6.08 -3.74 -4.22
CA ARG A 10 -6.21 -5.19 -4.41
C ARG A 10 -4.89 -5.71 -4.94
N VAL A 11 -4.16 -6.43 -4.09
CA VAL A 11 -2.84 -6.99 -4.40
C VAL A 11 -2.99 -8.48 -4.66
N ARG A 12 -2.31 -8.99 -5.67
CA ARG A 12 -2.12 -10.41 -5.94
C ARG A 12 -0.63 -10.71 -6.03
N LEU A 13 -0.20 -11.77 -5.35
CA LEU A 13 1.14 -12.32 -5.43
C LEU A 13 1.10 -13.55 -6.33
N TYR A 14 2.10 -13.67 -7.19
CA TYR A 14 2.32 -14.84 -8.04
C TYR A 14 3.68 -15.44 -7.72
N ILE A 15 3.71 -16.76 -7.59
CA ILE A 15 4.94 -17.53 -7.43
C ILE A 15 5.30 -18.07 -8.80
N SER A 16 6.57 -17.96 -9.18
CA SER A 16 7.07 -18.51 -10.43
C SER A 16 7.18 -20.02 -10.33
N ASN A 17 6.53 -20.73 -11.26
CA ASN A 17 6.71 -22.16 -11.45
C ASN A 17 7.46 -22.37 -12.76
N LYS A 18 8.46 -23.28 -12.77
CA LYS A 18 9.30 -23.57 -13.95
C LYS A 18 8.51 -23.83 -15.23
N ASN A 19 7.30 -24.39 -15.12
CA ASN A 19 6.50 -24.80 -16.28
C ASN A 19 5.42 -23.79 -16.71
N LYS A 20 5.16 -22.72 -15.94
CA LYS A 20 4.07 -21.78 -16.24
C LYS A 20 4.55 -20.33 -16.12
N PRO A 21 4.70 -19.62 -17.26
CA PRO A 21 5.06 -18.20 -17.22
C PRO A 21 3.93 -17.39 -16.56
N ILE A 22 4.31 -16.44 -15.71
CA ILE A 22 3.36 -15.54 -15.07
C ILE A 22 2.93 -14.52 -16.11
N VAL A 23 1.67 -14.59 -16.55
CA VAL A 23 1.09 -13.62 -17.48
C VAL A 23 0.01 -12.84 -16.75
N VAL A 24 0.21 -11.53 -16.63
CA VAL A 24 -0.77 -10.61 -16.06
C VAL A 24 -1.12 -9.57 -17.10
N ASN A 25 -2.41 -9.51 -17.46
CA ASN A 25 -2.94 -8.54 -18.43
C ASN A 25 -2.17 -8.53 -19.77
N GLY A 26 -1.82 -9.73 -20.26
CA GLY A 26 -1.10 -9.91 -21.53
C GLY A 26 0.42 -9.69 -21.46
N ARG A 27 0.99 -9.36 -20.29
CA ARG A 27 2.44 -9.19 -20.10
C ARG A 27 3.03 -10.36 -19.33
N LYS A 28 4.16 -10.87 -19.82
CA LYS A 28 5.00 -11.82 -19.06
C LYS A 28 5.68 -11.06 -17.92
N MET A 29 5.61 -11.60 -16.72
CA MET A 29 6.25 -11.06 -15.52
C MET A 29 7.29 -12.04 -15.00
N ALA A 30 8.42 -11.49 -14.57
CA ALA A 30 9.44 -12.20 -13.83
C ALA A 30 9.23 -12.01 -12.30
N PRO A 31 9.83 -12.88 -11.47
CA PRO A 31 9.94 -12.63 -10.04
C PRO A 31 10.61 -11.27 -9.77
N GLY A 32 10.04 -10.46 -8.87
CA GLY A 32 10.49 -9.09 -8.62
C GLY A 32 9.76 -8.02 -9.44
N ASP A 33 9.05 -8.40 -10.50
CA ASP A 33 8.27 -7.42 -11.26
C ASP A 33 7.01 -6.99 -10.49
N ILE A 34 6.78 -5.68 -10.48
CA ILE A 34 5.60 -5.08 -9.87
C ILE A 34 4.85 -4.26 -10.90
N ILE A 35 3.56 -4.56 -11.06
CA ILE A 35 2.64 -3.83 -11.93
C ILE A 35 1.54 -3.19 -11.08
N ILE A 36 1.35 -1.88 -11.26
CA ILE A 36 0.25 -1.13 -10.66
C ILE A 36 -0.66 -0.64 -11.78
N ASN A 37 -1.96 -0.94 -11.73
CA ASN A 37 -2.95 -0.45 -12.72
C ASN A 37 -2.50 -0.63 -14.19
N ASN A 38 -1.94 -1.79 -14.53
CA ASN A 38 -1.43 -2.14 -15.87
C ASN A 38 -0.21 -1.36 -16.34
N GLN A 39 0.44 -0.58 -15.47
CA GLN A 39 1.67 0.12 -15.76
C GLN A 39 2.80 -0.36 -14.85
N PRO A 40 4.06 -0.26 -15.30
CA PRO A 40 5.21 -0.59 -14.47
C PRO A 40 5.24 0.29 -13.21
N PHE A 41 5.61 -0.31 -12.09
CA PHE A 41 5.73 0.34 -10.79
C PHE A 41 6.54 1.65 -10.84
N GLU A 42 7.67 1.66 -11.54
CA GLU A 42 8.60 2.80 -11.62
C GLU A 42 8.00 4.03 -12.30
N LYS A 43 7.06 3.81 -13.24
CA LYS A 43 6.41 4.89 -13.99
C LYS A 43 5.36 5.62 -13.15
N ILE A 44 4.65 4.89 -12.29
CA ILE A 44 3.60 5.46 -11.43
C ILE A 44 4.21 6.14 -10.21
N LEU A 45 5.23 5.51 -9.59
CA LEU A 45 5.89 6.05 -8.41
C LEU A 45 7.21 6.70 -8.84
N SER A 46 7.17 7.98 -9.18
CA SER A 46 8.36 8.70 -9.63
C SER A 46 9.38 8.94 -8.52
N ARG A 47 8.93 9.09 -7.27
CA ARG A 47 9.78 9.41 -6.12
C ARG A 47 10.33 8.16 -5.45
N GLU A 48 11.63 8.16 -5.17
CA GLU A 48 12.31 7.03 -4.52
C GLU A 48 11.72 6.71 -3.14
N ILE A 49 11.37 7.74 -2.35
CA ILE A 49 10.74 7.58 -1.02
C ILE A 49 9.42 6.82 -1.13
N GLU A 50 8.65 7.08 -2.19
CA GLU A 50 7.37 6.43 -2.43
C GLU A 50 7.56 4.95 -2.80
N ARG A 51 8.59 4.66 -3.62
CA ARG A 51 8.97 3.28 -3.96
C ARG A 51 9.39 2.48 -2.74
N LYS A 52 10.33 3.01 -1.95
CA LYS A 52 10.80 2.38 -0.70
C LYS A 52 9.65 2.09 0.25
N LYS A 53 8.72 3.04 0.44
CA LYS A 53 7.54 2.82 1.29
C LYS A 53 6.67 1.66 0.83
N SER A 54 6.39 1.55 -0.46
CA SER A 54 5.59 0.43 -0.98
C SER A 54 6.31 -0.92 -0.91
N LEU A 55 7.64 -0.94 -1.05
CA LEU A 55 8.48 -2.15 -1.05
C LEU A 55 8.87 -2.61 0.35
N LEU A 56 8.78 -1.74 1.36
CA LEU A 56 9.13 -2.03 2.75
C LEU A 56 8.69 -3.42 3.28
N PRO A 57 7.45 -3.92 3.09
CA PRO A 57 7.07 -5.26 3.53
C PRO A 57 7.88 -6.39 2.87
N LEU A 58 8.33 -6.21 1.62
CA LEU A 58 9.15 -7.20 0.91
C LEU A 58 10.62 -7.11 1.31
N GLU A 59 11.11 -5.89 1.55
CA GLU A 59 12.47 -5.64 2.05
C GLU A 59 12.68 -6.28 3.42
N ILE A 60 11.77 -6.05 4.36
CA ILE A 60 11.89 -6.59 5.72
C ILE A 60 11.78 -8.12 5.75
N THR A 61 11.09 -8.72 4.78
CA THR A 61 10.90 -10.17 4.69
C THR A 61 11.90 -10.84 3.73
N ASP A 62 12.90 -10.10 3.24
CA ASP A 62 13.89 -10.53 2.26
C ASP A 62 13.28 -11.27 1.05
N SER A 63 12.09 -10.83 0.63
CA SER A 63 11.27 -11.53 -0.38
C SER A 63 11.07 -10.74 -1.68
N LEU A 64 11.87 -9.68 -1.87
CA LEU A 64 11.81 -8.79 -3.04
C LEU A 64 11.78 -9.52 -4.39
N GLN A 65 12.66 -10.50 -4.57
CA GLN A 65 12.78 -11.24 -5.84
C GLN A 65 11.99 -12.54 -5.88
N ARG A 66 11.21 -12.86 -4.83
CA ARG A 66 10.52 -14.15 -4.73
C ARG A 66 9.18 -14.18 -5.44
N PHE A 67 8.53 -13.02 -5.55
CA PHE A 67 7.15 -12.93 -6.04
C PHE A 67 7.04 -11.94 -7.20
N ALA A 68 6.17 -12.23 -8.16
CA ALA A 68 5.67 -11.23 -9.10
C ALA A 68 4.37 -10.63 -8.55
N ILE A 69 4.22 -9.31 -8.59
CA ILE A 69 3.13 -8.60 -7.89
C ILE A 69 2.28 -7.82 -8.88
N SER A 70 0.97 -8.12 -8.90
CA SER A 70 0.00 -7.26 -9.58
C SER A 70 -0.89 -6.55 -8.58
N THR A 71 -1.03 -5.24 -8.75
CA THR A 71 -1.85 -4.42 -7.86
C THR A 71 -2.81 -3.56 -8.64
N LEU A 72 -4.07 -3.57 -8.21
CA LEU A 72 -5.10 -2.64 -8.68
C LEU A 72 -5.44 -1.67 -7.55
N VAL A 73 -5.25 -0.38 -7.80
CA VAL A 73 -5.50 0.68 -6.81
C VAL A 73 -6.49 1.69 -7.36
N ARG A 74 -7.47 2.07 -6.53
CA ARG A 74 -8.48 3.08 -6.86
C ARG A 74 -8.75 3.98 -5.66
N GLY A 75 -9.08 5.25 -5.94
CA GLY A 75 -9.48 6.24 -4.93
C GLY A 75 -8.34 6.92 -4.17
N GLY A 76 -8.68 8.00 -3.46
CA GLY A 76 -7.77 8.85 -2.70
C GLY A 76 -6.69 9.53 -3.55
N GLY A 77 -5.56 9.88 -2.93
CA GLY A 77 -4.41 10.52 -3.58
C GLY A 77 -3.14 9.67 -3.51
N ALA A 78 -2.06 10.11 -4.17
CA ALA A 78 -0.81 9.34 -4.35
C ALA A 78 -0.29 8.70 -3.05
N VAL A 79 -0.12 9.50 -1.99
CA VAL A 79 0.36 9.00 -0.68
C VAL A 79 -0.57 7.94 -0.07
N GLY A 80 -1.89 8.16 -0.16
CA GLY A 80 -2.87 7.19 0.34
C GLY A 80 -2.85 5.88 -0.46
N GLN A 81 -2.62 5.97 -1.76
CA GLN A 81 -2.49 4.80 -2.62
C GLN A 81 -1.24 3.99 -2.27
N ILE A 82 -0.10 4.63 -2.07
CA ILE A 82 1.16 3.97 -1.68
C ILE A 82 1.01 3.20 -0.36
N GLU A 83 0.47 3.85 0.67
CA GLU A 83 0.24 3.21 1.98
C GLU A 83 -0.81 2.08 1.88
N ALA A 84 -1.81 2.22 1.00
CA ALA A 84 -2.76 1.14 0.74
C ALA A 84 -2.10 -0.06 0.04
N ILE A 85 -1.19 0.17 -0.92
CA ILE A 85 -0.40 -0.87 -1.58
C ILE A 85 0.47 -1.59 -0.55
N GLN A 86 1.24 -0.83 0.25
CA GLN A 86 2.11 -1.34 1.30
C GLN A 86 1.36 -2.28 2.25
N HIS A 87 0.22 -1.83 2.79
CA HIS A 87 -0.61 -2.65 3.66
C HIS A 87 -1.24 -3.85 2.91
N GLY A 88 -1.54 -3.69 1.61
CA GLY A 88 -2.04 -4.75 0.76
C GLY A 88 -1.02 -5.87 0.53
N ILE A 89 0.25 -5.52 0.31
CA ILE A 89 1.37 -6.46 0.14
C ILE A 89 1.62 -7.21 1.44
N ALA A 90 1.71 -6.49 2.57
CA ALA A 90 1.89 -7.10 3.89
C ALA A 90 0.80 -8.16 4.18
N ARG A 91 -0.47 -7.85 3.89
CA ARG A 91 -1.57 -8.81 4.05
C ARG A 91 -1.51 -9.97 3.06
N ALA A 92 -0.96 -9.78 1.87
CA ALA A 92 -0.81 -10.86 0.91
C ALA A 92 0.31 -11.82 1.34
N LEU A 93 1.42 -11.31 1.89
CA LEU A 93 2.50 -12.14 2.45
C LEU A 93 2.00 -13.01 3.62
N LEU A 94 1.17 -12.45 4.50
CA LEU A 94 0.55 -13.22 5.59
C LEU A 94 -0.34 -14.38 5.12
N LEU A 95 -0.89 -14.30 3.90
CA LEU A 95 -1.68 -15.39 3.32
C LEU A 95 -0.80 -16.49 2.72
N VAL A 96 0.46 -16.18 2.39
CA VAL A 96 1.41 -17.15 1.87
C VAL A 96 1.98 -17.99 3.02
N ASP A 97 2.51 -17.31 4.04
CA ASP A 97 3.06 -17.96 5.23
C ASP A 97 2.84 -17.08 6.46
N PRO A 98 1.81 -17.36 7.28
CA PRO A 98 1.51 -16.55 8.45
C PRO A 98 2.56 -16.70 9.55
N ASP A 99 3.15 -17.88 9.72
CA ASP A 99 4.02 -18.14 10.87
C ASP A 99 5.39 -17.50 10.68
N ALA A 100 5.93 -17.52 9.45
CA ALA A 100 7.19 -16.87 9.13
C ALA A 100 7.09 -15.34 9.16
N TYR A 101 6.01 -14.76 8.61
CA TYR A 101 5.96 -13.32 8.35
C TYR A 101 5.24 -12.49 9.41
N LYS A 102 4.35 -13.07 10.21
CA LYS A 102 3.49 -12.31 11.12
C LYS A 102 4.24 -11.57 12.21
N THR A 103 5.23 -12.19 12.84
CA THR A 103 6.00 -11.57 13.93
C THR A 103 6.78 -10.36 13.40
N ILE A 104 7.47 -10.56 12.28
CA ILE A 104 8.30 -9.53 11.64
C ILE A 104 7.44 -8.35 11.17
N LEU A 105 6.36 -8.61 10.42
CA LEU A 105 5.48 -7.56 9.91
C LEU A 105 4.73 -6.81 11.02
N ARG A 106 4.44 -7.48 12.15
CA ARG A 106 3.79 -6.86 13.31
C ARG A 106 4.74 -5.92 14.06
N GLN A 107 6.01 -6.30 14.23
CA GLN A 107 7.03 -5.44 14.83
C GLN A 107 7.19 -4.11 14.07
N HIS A 108 7.11 -4.16 12.74
CA HIS A 108 7.17 -2.97 11.88
C HIS A 108 5.81 -2.26 11.65
N ASN A 109 4.75 -2.63 12.38
CA ASN A 109 3.41 -2.03 12.29
C ASN A 109 2.76 -2.09 10.88
N LEU A 110 3.12 -3.07 10.05
CA LEU A 110 2.63 -3.18 8.66
C LEU A 110 1.28 -3.92 8.54
N VAL A 111 0.95 -4.71 9.56
CA VAL A 111 -0.29 -5.49 9.64
C VAL A 111 -1.47 -4.64 10.12
N THR A 112 -1.21 -3.58 10.88
CA THR A 112 -2.27 -2.73 11.44
C THR A 112 -2.72 -1.71 10.39
N ARG A 113 -4.03 -1.60 10.18
CA ARG A 113 -4.60 -0.57 9.31
C ARG A 113 -4.52 0.79 9.99
N ASP A 114 -3.97 1.79 9.30
CA ASP A 114 -4.04 3.19 9.76
C ASP A 114 -5.47 3.73 9.66
N TYR A 115 -6.10 3.91 10.82
CA TYR A 115 -7.49 4.38 10.98
C TYR A 115 -7.65 5.89 10.84
N ARG A 116 -6.57 6.67 10.77
CA ARG A 116 -6.64 8.14 10.74
C ARG A 116 -7.35 8.63 9.48
N VAL A 117 -8.48 9.27 9.64
CA VAL A 117 -9.28 9.87 8.55
C VAL A 117 -9.48 11.36 8.78
N LYS A 118 -9.85 12.10 7.73
CA LYS A 118 -10.13 13.54 7.84
C LYS A 118 -11.34 13.74 8.76
N GLU A 119 -11.14 14.44 9.87
CA GLU A 119 -12.25 14.81 10.75
C GLU A 119 -13.19 15.78 10.04
N ARG A 120 -14.51 15.58 10.20
CA ARG A 120 -15.54 16.46 9.65
C ARG A 120 -15.43 17.87 10.25
N ARG A 121 -15.78 18.89 9.46
CA ARG A 121 -15.95 20.26 9.99
C ARG A 121 -17.21 20.36 10.85
N LYS A 122 -17.06 20.83 12.09
CA LYS A 122 -18.17 21.09 13.03
C LYS A 122 -18.72 22.50 12.82
N VAL A 123 -19.99 22.71 13.18
CA VAL A 123 -20.58 24.07 13.21
C VAL A 123 -19.88 24.92 14.26
N GLY A 124 -19.80 26.23 14.05
CA GLY A 124 -19.14 27.15 14.98
C GLY A 124 -17.60 27.19 14.91
N THR A 125 -16.94 26.29 14.16
CA THR A 125 -15.48 26.31 14.03
C THR A 125 -14.99 27.35 13.01
N GLY A 126 -13.76 27.83 13.19
CA GLY A 126 -13.06 28.80 12.34
C GLY A 126 -12.59 28.22 11.00
N GLY A 127 -13.48 27.56 10.26
CA GLY A 127 -13.21 27.09 8.89
C GLY A 127 -12.63 25.67 8.77
N LYS A 128 -12.11 25.07 9.85
CA LYS A 128 -11.54 23.71 9.88
C LYS A 128 -12.11 22.87 11.02
N ALA A 129 -11.86 21.56 11.05
CA ALA A 129 -12.42 20.64 12.04
C ALA A 129 -12.17 21.04 13.50
N ARG A 130 -10.94 21.50 13.83
CA ARG A 130 -10.55 21.87 15.20
C ARG A 130 -10.16 23.34 15.39
N ARG A 131 -10.12 24.14 14.32
CA ARG A 131 -9.72 25.55 14.41
C ARG A 131 -10.82 26.33 15.13
N LYS A 132 -10.48 27.01 16.23
CA LYS A 132 -11.38 27.96 16.89
C LYS A 132 -11.37 29.29 16.14
N LYS A 133 -12.50 30.01 16.15
CA LYS A 133 -12.53 31.40 15.69
C LYS A 133 -11.71 32.25 16.67
N GLN A 134 -10.98 33.23 16.15
CA GLN A 134 -10.30 34.19 17.00
C GLN A 134 -11.35 35.01 17.74
N SER A 135 -11.34 34.97 19.07
CA SER A 135 -12.19 35.85 19.88
C SER A 135 -11.48 37.20 20.00
N PRO A 136 -12.11 38.32 19.65
CA PRO A 136 -11.59 39.62 20.06
C PRO A 136 -11.67 39.68 21.59
N LYS A 137 -10.53 39.85 22.26
CA LYS A 137 -10.49 40.13 23.69
C LYS A 137 -10.69 41.65 23.83
N ARG A 138 -11.74 42.06 24.52
CA ARG A 138 -11.96 43.46 24.94
C ARG A 138 -11.52 43.60 26.39
#